data_AF-A0A2I1BWP3-F1
#
_entry.id   AF-A0A2I1BWP3-F1
#
_cell.length_a   1.000
_cell.length_b   1.000
_cell.length_c   1.000
_cell.angle_alpha   90.00
_cell.angle_beta   90.00
_cell.angle_gamma   90.00
#
_symmetry.space_group_name_H-M   'P 1'
#
loop_
_entity.id
_entity.type
_entity.pdbx_description
1 polymer ?
#
loop_
_entity_poly.entity_id
_entity_poly.type
_entity_poly.pdbx_seq_one_letter_code
_entity_poly.pdbx_strand_id
1 'polypeptide(L)'
;MPPTRASNLSPNLLNGIFASLSQPSRRWSLLRTLQSDNPRDINGELRGTASFHPLRHGSAASDRRDVVYREEGELPNTFGPGLRWTKKYIWRQGENGGISVWFVKVKPTSKQPEVQEEEDEADYLFHNFDFEGQDGVETADAKESTFVSPPVPPLGNHLCINDMYRTAYAFRVRPESGEVVSWSSRHVVKGPKKNQDIVNLYRMEG
;
A
#
# COMPACT_ATOMS: atom_id res chain seq x y z
N MET A 1 1.95 -20.72 -11.78
CA MET A 1 2.15 -19.71 -10.71
C MET A 1 2.97 -20.36 -9.61
N PRO A 2 3.99 -19.68 -9.04
CA PRO A 2 4.57 -20.15 -7.79
C PRO A 2 3.48 -20.14 -6.70
N PRO A 3 3.46 -21.14 -5.79
CA PRO A 3 2.49 -21.16 -4.70
C PRO A 3 2.73 -19.97 -3.76
N THR A 4 1.67 -19.21 -3.47
CA THR A 4 1.68 -18.18 -2.43
C THR A 4 1.99 -18.88 -1.10
N ARG A 5 3.02 -18.41 -0.39
CA ARG A 5 3.40 -18.99 0.90
C ARG A 5 2.27 -18.69 1.88
N ALA A 6 1.84 -19.66 2.69
CA ALA A 6 0.83 -19.37 3.71
C ALA A 6 1.40 -18.35 4.71
N SER A 7 0.58 -17.41 5.18
CA SER A 7 1.03 -16.46 6.20
C SER A 7 1.33 -17.20 7.51
N ASN A 8 2.36 -16.77 8.23
CA ASN A 8 2.69 -17.34 9.54
C ASN A 8 1.93 -16.65 10.69
N LEU A 9 1.12 -15.63 10.38
CA LEU A 9 0.27 -14.96 11.37
C LEU A 9 -1.00 -15.77 11.62
N SER A 10 -1.52 -15.70 12.85
CA SER A 10 -2.84 -16.26 13.13
C SER A 10 -3.91 -15.58 12.25
N PRO A 11 -4.93 -16.32 11.77
CA PRO A 11 -6.00 -15.73 10.96
C PRO A 11 -6.72 -14.56 11.67
N ASN A 12 -6.85 -14.65 13.00
CA ASN A 12 -7.46 -13.58 13.81
C ASN A 12 -6.64 -12.29 13.79
N LEU A 13 -5.31 -12.39 13.90
CA LEU A 13 -4.42 -11.22 13.85
C LEU A 13 -4.44 -10.57 12.47
N LEU A 14 -4.38 -11.37 11.40
CA LEU A 14 -4.49 -10.87 10.03
C LEU A 14 -5.82 -10.15 9.78
N ASN A 15 -6.92 -10.75 10.24
CA ASN A 15 -8.24 -10.15 10.15
C ASN A 15 -8.33 -8.83 10.94
N GLY A 16 -7.70 -8.77 12.12
CA GLY A 16 -7.59 -7.57 12.93
C GLY A 16 -6.84 -6.45 12.21
N ILE A 17 -5.73 -6.77 11.53
CA ILE A 17 -4.95 -5.82 10.73
C ILE A 17 -5.80 -5.21 9.61
N PHE A 18 -6.47 -6.03 8.79
CA PHE A 18 -7.32 -5.54 7.71
C PHE A 18 -8.52 -4.73 8.22
N ALA A 19 -9.17 -5.22 9.27
CA ALA A 19 -10.28 -4.51 9.89
C ALA A 19 -9.81 -3.16 10.42
N SER A 20 -8.64 -3.11 11.06
CA SER A 20 -8.03 -1.87 11.55
C SER A 20 -7.69 -0.91 10.42
N LEU A 21 -7.07 -1.36 9.32
CA LEU A 21 -6.75 -0.47 8.18
C LEU A 21 -8.00 0.17 7.56
N SER A 22 -9.11 -0.57 7.54
CA SER A 22 -10.32 -0.25 6.76
C SER A 22 -11.42 0.44 7.56
N GLN A 23 -11.12 0.87 8.80
CA GLN A 23 -12.08 1.62 9.60
C GLN A 23 -12.38 2.96 8.91
N PRO A 24 -13.66 3.32 8.66
CA PRO A 24 -14.03 4.53 7.93
C PRO A 24 -13.49 5.84 8.54
N SER A 25 -13.31 5.87 9.86
CA SER A 25 -12.76 7.02 10.59
C SER A 25 -11.24 7.14 10.46
N ARG A 26 -10.55 6.15 9.90
CA ARG A 26 -9.09 6.15 9.85
C ARG A 26 -8.58 6.74 8.55
N ARG A 27 -7.92 7.89 8.70
CA ARG A 27 -7.09 8.50 7.67
C ARG A 27 -5.65 8.49 8.12
N TRP A 28 -4.75 8.24 7.16
CA TRP A 28 -3.33 8.14 7.42
C TRP A 28 -2.62 9.36 6.83
N SER A 29 -1.88 10.12 7.63
CA SER A 29 -0.91 11.05 7.05
C SER A 29 0.20 10.26 6.39
N LEU A 30 0.60 10.68 5.19
CA LEU A 30 1.64 10.05 4.39
C LEU A 30 2.82 11.01 4.22
N LEU A 31 4.01 10.55 4.59
CA LEU A 31 5.29 11.10 4.17
C LEU A 31 5.95 10.13 3.19
N ARG A 32 6.21 10.59 1.96
CA ARG A 32 6.86 9.84 0.90
C ARG A 32 8.22 10.43 0.61
N THR A 33 9.26 9.61 0.63
CA THR A 33 10.62 9.98 0.24
C THR A 33 10.94 9.31 -1.08
N LEU A 34 11.30 10.10 -2.08
CA LEU A 34 11.65 9.68 -3.43
C LEU A 34 13.14 9.88 -3.66
N GLN A 35 13.82 8.81 -4.07
CA GLN A 35 15.19 8.86 -4.53
C GLN A 35 15.28 8.19 -5.92
N SER A 36 15.85 8.89 -6.88
CA SER A 36 16.13 8.38 -8.22
C SER A 36 17.51 8.79 -8.69
N ASP A 37 18.23 7.89 -9.35
CA ASP A 37 19.50 8.22 -10.01
C ASP A 37 19.30 9.09 -11.26
N ASN A 38 18.07 9.15 -11.81
CA ASN A 38 17.76 10.02 -12.92
C ASN A 38 17.39 11.42 -12.39
N PRO A 39 18.19 12.46 -12.69
CA PRO A 39 17.95 13.82 -12.18
C PRO A 39 16.68 14.47 -12.76
N ARG A 40 16.06 13.87 -13.78
CA ARG A 40 14.77 14.33 -14.32
C ARG A 40 13.56 13.80 -13.56
N ASP A 41 13.76 12.83 -12.69
CA ASP A 41 12.69 12.30 -11.84
C ASP A 41 12.51 13.19 -10.60
N ILE A 42 11.31 13.12 -10.01
CA ILE A 42 11.04 13.79 -8.74
C ILE A 42 11.87 13.13 -7.64
N ASN A 43 12.63 13.95 -6.91
CA ASN A 43 13.42 13.56 -5.76
C ASN A 43 12.99 14.38 -4.53
N GLY A 44 13.19 13.83 -3.33
CA GLY A 44 12.88 14.50 -2.06
C GLY A 44 11.57 14.03 -1.42
N GLU A 45 10.97 14.88 -0.60
CA GLU A 45 9.78 14.55 0.18
C GLU A 45 8.48 15.01 -0.48
N LEU A 46 7.46 14.14 -0.45
CA LEU A 46 6.07 14.45 -0.75
C LEU A 46 5.20 14.17 0.48
N ARG A 47 4.18 14.99 0.69
CA ARG A 47 3.20 14.83 1.77
C ARG A 47 1.83 14.60 1.19
N GLY A 48 1.03 13.81 1.90
CA GLY A 48 -0.33 13.49 1.49
C GLY A 48 -1.10 12.77 2.58
N THR A 49 -2.19 12.15 2.16
CA THR A 49 -3.00 11.26 3.00
C THR A 49 -3.24 9.94 2.29
N ALA A 50 -3.54 8.91 3.07
CA ALA A 50 -3.99 7.62 2.56
C ALA A 50 -5.23 7.13 3.32
N SER A 51 -6.03 6.30 2.66
CA SER A 51 -7.26 5.73 3.22
C SER A 51 -7.57 4.36 2.60
N PHE A 52 -8.34 3.57 3.34
CA PHE A 52 -8.84 2.28 2.90
C PHE A 52 -10.36 2.29 3.04
N HIS A 53 -11.06 1.91 1.99
CA HIS A 53 -12.52 1.82 1.98
C HIS A 53 -12.94 0.42 1.55
N PRO A 54 -13.93 -0.20 2.20
CA PRO A 54 -14.49 -1.45 1.71
C PRO A 54 -14.91 -1.32 0.24
N LEU A 55 -14.48 -2.27 -0.59
CA LEU A 55 -14.91 -2.31 -1.98
C LEU A 55 -16.36 -2.81 -2.03
N ARG A 56 -17.26 -1.98 -2.54
CA ARG A 56 -18.65 -2.40 -2.79
C ARG A 56 -18.65 -3.30 -4.02
N HIS A 57 -19.23 -4.49 -3.88
CA HIS A 57 -19.53 -5.38 -4.99
C HIS A 57 -21.06 -5.41 -5.12
N GLY A 58 -21.60 -5.05 -6.28
CA GLY A 58 -23.04 -5.10 -6.53
C GLY A 58 -23.67 -6.45 -6.15
N SER A 59 -24.74 -6.40 -5.34
CA SER A 59 -25.71 -7.42 -4.86
C SER A 59 -25.28 -8.86 -4.48
N ALA A 60 -24.09 -9.31 -4.84
CA ALA A 60 -23.47 -10.52 -4.32
C ALA A 60 -22.51 -10.10 -3.21
N ALA A 61 -22.94 -10.28 -1.97
CA ALA A 61 -22.06 -10.32 -0.81
C ALA A 61 -21.07 -11.48 -0.98
N SER A 62 -20.08 -11.32 -1.86
CA SER A 62 -18.92 -12.18 -1.80
C SER A 62 -18.17 -11.74 -0.56
N ASP A 63 -17.89 -12.72 0.29
CA ASP A 63 -17.16 -12.69 1.57
C ASP A 63 -15.72 -12.14 1.46
N ARG A 64 -15.45 -11.36 0.41
CA ARG A 64 -14.16 -10.83 0.01
C ARG A 64 -13.91 -9.55 0.80
N ARG A 65 -12.90 -9.60 1.66
CA ARG A 65 -12.34 -8.45 2.38
C ARG A 65 -11.49 -7.59 1.43
N ASP A 66 -12.09 -7.21 0.31
CA ASP A 66 -11.49 -6.34 -0.68
C ASP A 66 -11.64 -4.89 -0.22
N VAL A 67 -10.56 -4.13 -0.31
CA VAL A 67 -10.52 -2.73 0.08
C VAL A 67 -9.87 -1.90 -1.00
N VAL A 68 -10.46 -0.73 -1.26
CA VAL A 68 -9.89 0.29 -2.11
C VAL A 68 -8.93 1.12 -1.28
N TYR A 69 -7.65 0.98 -1.59
CA TYR A 69 -6.58 1.81 -1.05
C TYR A 69 -6.37 3.03 -1.94
N ARG A 70 -6.41 4.22 -1.35
CA ARG A 70 -6.17 5.49 -2.04
C ARG A 70 -5.12 6.30 -1.32
N GLU A 71 -4.26 6.94 -2.08
CA GLU A 71 -3.43 8.05 -1.62
C GLU A 71 -3.71 9.31 -2.43
N GLU A 72 -3.49 10.46 -1.81
CA GLU A 72 -3.51 11.74 -2.48
C GLU A 72 -2.63 12.77 -1.75
N GLY A 73 -2.10 13.73 -2.51
CA GLY A 73 -1.35 14.85 -1.96
C GLY A 73 -1.12 15.93 -2.99
N GLU A 74 -0.29 16.89 -2.63
CA GLU A 74 0.13 18.00 -3.50
C GLU A 74 1.60 17.84 -3.87
N LEU A 75 1.95 18.20 -5.10
CA LEU A 75 3.33 18.33 -5.53
C LEU A 75 3.89 19.68 -5.07
N PRO A 76 5.20 19.78 -4.80
CA PRO A 76 5.84 21.06 -4.52
C PRO A 76 5.57 22.06 -5.64
N ASN A 77 5.37 23.33 -5.29
CA ASN A 77 5.08 24.40 -6.25
C ASN A 77 6.14 24.57 -7.35
N THR A 78 7.36 24.05 -7.14
CA THR A 78 8.43 23.98 -8.16
C THR A 78 8.02 23.19 -9.40
N PHE A 79 7.04 22.30 -9.29
CA PHE A 79 6.47 21.53 -10.41
C PHE A 79 5.26 22.20 -11.06
N GLY A 80 4.79 23.30 -10.49
CA GLY A 80 3.59 24.03 -10.89
C GLY A 80 2.62 24.19 -9.71
N PRO A 81 1.97 25.36 -9.58
CA PRO A 81 1.09 25.64 -8.45
C PRO A 81 -0.15 24.73 -8.49
N GLY A 82 -0.47 24.11 -7.34
CA GLY A 82 -1.70 23.33 -7.16
C GLY A 82 -1.73 21.98 -7.89
N LEU A 83 -0.59 21.49 -8.41
CA LEU A 83 -0.56 20.14 -8.96
C LEU A 83 -0.79 19.11 -7.85
N ARG A 84 -1.72 18.18 -8.09
CA ARG A 84 -2.03 17.09 -7.17
C ARG A 84 -1.54 15.76 -7.74
N TRP A 85 -1.20 14.85 -6.85
CA TRP A 85 -0.90 13.47 -7.20
C TRP A 85 -1.87 12.54 -6.47
N THR A 86 -2.21 11.43 -7.12
CA THR A 86 -3.08 10.39 -6.56
C THR A 86 -2.54 9.01 -6.92
N LYS A 87 -2.86 8.02 -6.09
CA LYS A 87 -2.56 6.60 -6.32
C LYS A 87 -3.73 5.78 -5.81
N LYS A 88 -4.10 4.73 -6.53
CA LYS A 88 -5.26 3.90 -6.20
C LYS A 88 -5.00 2.44 -6.52
N TYR A 89 -5.29 1.55 -5.58
CA TYR A 89 -5.17 0.10 -5.72
C TYR A 89 -6.33 -0.61 -5.03
N ILE A 90 -6.60 -1.85 -5.41
CA ILE A 90 -7.46 -2.76 -4.65
C ILE A 90 -6.57 -3.77 -3.92
N TRP A 91 -6.71 -3.85 -2.60
CA TRP A 91 -6.07 -4.85 -1.77
C TRP A 91 -7.10 -5.93 -1.47
N ARG A 92 -6.72 -7.19 -1.68
CA ARG A 92 -7.58 -8.34 -1.52
C ARG A 92 -6.92 -9.37 -0.62
N GLN A 93 -7.58 -9.68 0.49
CA GLN A 93 -7.17 -10.76 1.38
C GLN A 93 -7.59 -12.11 0.78
N GLY A 94 -6.63 -13.02 0.62
CA GLY A 94 -6.86 -14.41 0.22
C GLY A 94 -7.21 -15.31 1.39
N GLU A 95 -7.79 -16.48 1.10
CA GLU A 95 -8.22 -17.47 2.09
C GLU A 95 -7.06 -18.02 2.93
N ASN A 96 -5.85 -18.10 2.36
CA ASN A 96 -4.63 -18.57 3.01
C ASN A 96 -3.88 -17.47 3.79
N GLY A 97 -4.47 -16.28 3.88
CA GLY A 97 -3.92 -15.14 4.58
C GLY A 97 -2.91 -14.29 3.80
N GLY A 98 -2.66 -14.61 2.53
CA GLY A 98 -1.89 -13.74 1.64
C GLY A 98 -2.69 -12.52 1.19
N ILE A 99 -2.01 -11.43 0.84
CA ILE A 99 -2.60 -10.24 0.22
C ILE A 99 -2.20 -10.18 -1.25
N SER A 100 -3.18 -9.89 -2.10
CA SER A 100 -2.96 -9.50 -3.49
C SER A 100 -3.30 -8.02 -3.69
N VAL A 101 -2.43 -7.28 -4.37
CA VAL A 101 -2.61 -5.85 -4.69
C VAL A 101 -2.83 -5.71 -6.18
N TRP A 102 -3.90 -5.03 -6.58
CA TRP A 102 -4.36 -4.91 -7.96
C TRP A 102 -4.41 -3.45 -8.41
N PHE A 103 -4.08 -3.19 -9.67
CA PHE A 103 -4.37 -1.91 -10.30
C PHE A 103 -5.89 -1.74 -10.43
N VAL A 104 -6.37 -0.51 -10.28
CA VAL A 104 -7.79 -0.16 -10.55
C VAL A 104 -7.93 0.23 -12.01
N LYS A 105 -8.96 -0.29 -12.68
CA LYS A 105 -9.26 0.06 -14.08
C LYS A 105 -9.48 1.56 -14.21
N VAL A 106 -8.80 2.17 -15.18
CA VAL A 106 -9.06 3.57 -15.55
C VAL A 106 -10.24 3.57 -16.53
N LYS A 107 -11.42 3.94 -16.04
CA LYS A 107 -12.60 4.13 -16.89
C LYS A 107 -12.45 5.49 -17.59
N PRO A 108 -12.62 5.57 -18.93
CA PRO A 108 -12.70 6.87 -19.60
C PRO A 108 -13.87 7.64 -18.99
N THR A 109 -13.66 8.90 -18.60
CA THR A 109 -14.74 9.77 -18.11
C THR A 109 -15.74 10.00 -19.24
N SER A 110 -16.73 9.11 -19.34
CA SER A 110 -17.91 9.32 -20.19
C SER A 110 -18.59 10.58 -19.68
N LYS A 111 -18.86 11.54 -20.58
CA LYS A 111 -19.52 12.82 -20.29
C LYS A 111 -21.02 12.66 -20.01
N GLN A 112 -21.42 11.69 -19.20
CA GLN A 112 -22.80 11.60 -18.73
C GLN A 112 -22.83 11.52 -17.20
N PRO A 113 -23.46 12.48 -16.53
CA PRO A 113 -23.68 12.43 -15.10
C PRO A 113 -24.91 11.55 -14.84
N GLU A 114 -24.78 10.24 -15.04
CA GLU A 114 -25.72 9.32 -14.40
C GLU A 114 -25.17 8.98 -13.02
N VAL A 115 -26.00 9.23 -12.00
CA VAL A 115 -25.71 9.09 -10.57
C VAL A 115 -25.68 7.60 -10.22
N GLN A 116 -24.70 6.90 -10.76
CA GLN A 116 -24.27 5.61 -10.28
C GLN A 116 -22.84 5.83 -9.80
N GLU A 117 -22.62 5.70 -8.48
CA GLU A 117 -21.25 5.64 -7.94
C GLU A 117 -20.57 4.48 -8.66
N GLU A 118 -19.78 4.78 -9.70
CA GLU A 118 -19.14 3.75 -10.51
C GLU A 118 -18.24 2.92 -9.59
N GLU A 119 -18.56 1.65 -9.45
CA GLU A 119 -17.80 0.74 -8.59
C GLU A 119 -16.38 0.58 -9.15
N ASP A 120 -15.40 0.60 -8.24
CA ASP A 120 -14.00 0.38 -8.55
C ASP A 120 -13.77 -1.07 -8.97
N GLU A 121 -13.10 -1.28 -10.09
CA GLU A 121 -12.84 -2.61 -10.62
C GLU A 121 -11.35 -2.90 -10.69
N ALA A 122 -10.97 -4.12 -10.29
CA ALA A 122 -9.59 -4.60 -10.45
C ALA A 122 -9.27 -4.83 -11.94
N ASP A 123 -8.08 -4.41 -12.36
CA ASP A 123 -7.55 -4.59 -13.70
C ASP A 123 -6.60 -5.80 -13.73
N TYR A 124 -5.30 -5.57 -13.53
CA TYR A 124 -4.28 -6.61 -13.44
C TYR A 124 -3.55 -6.58 -12.09
N LEU A 125 -2.99 -7.74 -11.73
CA LEU A 125 -2.24 -7.94 -10.49
C LEU A 125 -0.96 -7.10 -10.51
N PHE A 126 -0.74 -6.33 -9.45
CA PHE A 126 0.53 -5.64 -9.22
C PHE A 126 1.54 -6.57 -8.53
N HIS A 127 1.23 -7.03 -7.32
CA HIS A 127 2.04 -8.04 -6.62
C HIS A 127 1.24 -8.72 -5.52
N ASN A 128 1.80 -9.81 -4.99
CA ASN A 128 1.33 -10.49 -3.78
C ASN A 128 2.35 -10.31 -2.65
N PHE A 129 1.88 -10.34 -1.42
CA PHE A 129 2.74 -10.45 -0.25
C PHE A 129 2.02 -11.17 0.89
N ASP A 130 2.79 -11.78 1.77
CA ASP A 130 2.30 -12.47 2.95
C ASP A 130 2.80 -11.75 4.20
N PHE A 131 2.08 -11.89 5.32
CA PHE A 131 2.61 -11.41 6.59
C PHE A 131 3.49 -12.48 7.22
N GLU A 132 4.73 -12.10 7.50
CA GLU A 132 5.64 -12.85 8.35
C GLU A 132 5.65 -12.18 9.73
N GLY A 133 5.23 -12.91 10.77
CA GLY A 133 5.42 -12.47 12.14
C GLY A 133 6.91 -12.48 12.45
N GLN A 134 7.49 -11.31 12.73
CA GLN A 134 8.79 -11.25 13.37
C GLN A 134 8.56 -11.13 14.87
N ASP A 135 8.84 -12.20 15.62
CA ASP A 135 9.14 -12.06 17.04
C ASP A 135 10.36 -11.14 17.13
N GLY A 136 10.18 -9.96 17.70
CA GLY A 136 11.10 -8.84 17.54
C GLY A 136 12.56 -9.22 17.78
N VAL A 137 13.37 -9.15 16.72
CA VAL A 137 14.79 -8.80 16.90
C VAL A 137 14.79 -7.29 17.12
N GLU A 138 14.47 -6.91 18.35
CA GLU A 138 14.72 -5.56 18.84
C GLU A 138 16.24 -5.32 18.76
N THR A 139 16.68 -4.71 17.66
CA THR A 139 17.94 -3.96 17.71
C THR A 139 17.69 -2.77 18.63
N ALA A 140 18.64 -2.49 19.52
CA ALA A 140 18.47 -1.57 20.64
C ALA A 140 18.01 -0.14 20.26
N ASP A 141 18.11 0.23 18.98
CA ASP A 141 17.66 1.51 18.41
C ASP A 141 16.15 1.57 18.05
N ALA A 142 15.42 0.44 18.05
CA ALA A 142 14.02 0.39 17.62
C ALA A 142 13.00 0.81 18.71
N LYS A 143 13.42 0.95 19.98
CA LYS A 143 12.52 1.33 21.08
C LYS A 143 12.01 2.77 20.98
N GLU A 144 12.65 3.61 20.18
CA GLU A 144 12.32 5.02 20.04
C GLU A 144 11.67 5.38 18.68
N SER A 145 11.60 4.45 17.71
CA SER A 145 11.06 4.76 16.38
C SER A 145 9.53 4.60 16.32
N THR A 146 8.83 5.68 15.95
CA THR A 146 7.37 5.69 15.70
C THR A 146 6.95 4.74 14.56
N PHE A 147 7.90 4.36 13.69
CA PHE A 147 7.69 3.54 12.51
C PHE A 147 8.49 2.24 12.58
N VAL A 148 7.95 1.20 11.96
CA VAL A 148 8.69 -0.03 11.64
C VAL A 148 9.21 0.11 10.21
N SER A 149 10.48 -0.23 9.98
CA SER A 149 11.08 -0.17 8.64
C SER A 149 10.70 -1.42 7.83
N PRO A 150 10.35 -1.28 6.53
CA PRO A 150 10.19 -2.44 5.66
C PRO A 150 11.51 -3.22 5.53
N PRO A 151 11.46 -4.55 5.36
CA PRO A 151 12.67 -5.38 5.21
C PRO A 151 13.56 -4.91 4.06
N VAL A 152 14.87 -5.07 4.25
CA VAL A 152 15.92 -4.74 3.28
C VAL A 152 16.71 -6.01 2.95
N PRO A 153 16.70 -6.50 1.69
CA PRO A 153 15.94 -5.98 0.54
C PRO A 153 14.43 -6.29 0.63
N PRO A 154 13.55 -5.58 -0.11
CA PRO A 154 12.12 -5.86 -0.11
C PRO A 154 11.81 -7.28 -0.64
N LEU A 155 10.82 -7.95 -0.04
CA LEU A 155 10.59 -9.40 -0.19
C LEU A 155 9.54 -9.79 -1.27
N GLY A 156 8.84 -8.86 -1.90
CA GLY A 156 8.04 -9.14 -3.11
C GLY A 156 8.83 -8.80 -4.37
N ASN A 157 8.83 -9.65 -5.41
CA ASN A 157 9.46 -9.37 -6.69
C ASN A 157 8.54 -9.68 -7.88
N HIS A 158 8.45 -8.77 -8.83
CA HIS A 158 7.96 -9.10 -10.17
C HIS A 158 8.75 -8.32 -11.22
N LEU A 159 8.96 -8.96 -12.35
CA LEU A 159 9.57 -8.33 -13.51
C LEU A 159 8.46 -7.59 -14.27
N CYS A 160 8.60 -6.28 -14.44
CA CYS A 160 7.74 -5.52 -15.33
C CYS A 160 8.59 -5.07 -16.53
N ILE A 161 8.40 -5.77 -17.65
CA ILE A 161 9.15 -5.55 -18.90
C ILE A 161 10.66 -5.75 -18.69
N ASN A 162 11.42 -4.67 -18.40
CA ASN A 162 12.88 -4.68 -18.21
C ASN A 162 13.31 -4.21 -16.80
N ASP A 163 12.36 -3.83 -15.94
CA ASP A 163 12.63 -3.28 -14.62
C ASP A 163 12.20 -4.32 -13.55
N MET A 164 13.06 -4.55 -12.57
CA MET A 164 12.77 -5.35 -11.37
C MET A 164 12.08 -4.47 -10.33
N TYR A 165 10.81 -4.74 -10.07
CA TYR A 165 10.06 -4.10 -9.00
C TYR A 165 10.14 -4.95 -7.74
N ARG A 166 10.59 -4.34 -6.64
CA ARG A 166 10.55 -4.95 -5.31
C ARG A 166 9.73 -4.11 -4.35
N THR A 167 8.75 -4.73 -3.71
CA THR A 167 7.87 -4.06 -2.73
C THR A 167 7.94 -4.78 -1.40
N ALA A 168 7.94 -4.01 -0.31
CA ALA A 168 7.73 -4.53 1.03
C ALA A 168 6.88 -3.59 1.87
N TYR A 169 6.22 -4.16 2.87
CA TYR A 169 5.42 -3.45 3.85
C TYR A 169 5.90 -3.81 5.25
N ALA A 170 5.75 -2.90 6.19
CA ALA A 170 5.90 -3.18 7.61
C ALA A 170 4.78 -2.51 8.39
N PHE A 171 4.23 -3.23 9.36
CA PHE A 171 3.10 -2.77 10.17
C PHE A 171 3.47 -2.83 11.64
N ARG A 172 3.23 -1.74 12.36
CA ARG A 172 3.25 -1.73 13.82
C ARG A 172 1.85 -2.08 14.30
N VAL A 173 1.70 -3.26 14.89
CA VAL A 173 0.40 -3.82 15.25
C VAL A 173 0.33 -4.08 16.76
N ARG A 174 -0.80 -3.78 17.40
CA ARG A 174 -1.06 -4.24 18.77
C ARG A 174 -1.41 -5.73 18.72
N PRO A 175 -0.60 -6.63 19.32
CA PRO A 175 -0.78 -8.08 19.15
C PRO A 175 -2.15 -8.60 19.59
N GLU A 176 -2.70 -8.01 20.66
CA GLU A 176 -3.99 -8.40 21.26
C GLU A 176 -5.19 -8.18 20.32
N SER A 177 -5.17 -7.09 19.54
CA SER A 177 -6.33 -6.61 18.77
C SER A 177 -6.13 -6.62 17.26
N GLY A 178 -4.89 -6.74 16.80
CA GLY A 178 -4.55 -6.50 15.40
C GLY A 178 -4.64 -5.02 14.99
N GLU A 179 -4.75 -4.10 15.96
CA GLU A 179 -4.81 -2.67 15.67
C GLU A 179 -3.50 -2.19 15.03
N VAL A 180 -3.57 -1.64 13.82
CA VAL A 180 -2.43 -1.00 13.16
C VAL A 180 -2.27 0.41 13.74
N VAL A 181 -1.09 0.72 14.29
CA VAL A 181 -0.78 2.03 14.86
C VAL A 181 -0.04 2.92 13.86
N SER A 182 0.85 2.32 13.10
CA SER A 182 1.58 2.94 11.99
C SER A 182 2.00 1.85 11.01
N TRP A 183 2.29 2.23 9.78
CA TRP A 183 2.82 1.30 8.80
C TRP A 183 3.70 2.03 7.80
N SER A 184 4.45 1.27 7.02
CA SER A 184 5.34 1.79 6.00
C SER A 184 5.37 0.86 4.79
N SER A 185 5.74 1.42 3.64
CA SER A 185 6.01 0.65 2.44
C SER A 185 7.30 1.12 1.79
N ARG A 186 8.00 0.22 1.13
CA ARG A 186 9.17 0.54 0.31
C ARG A 186 9.04 -0.10 -1.05
N HIS A 187 9.24 0.70 -2.10
CA HIS A 187 9.27 0.24 -3.48
C HIS A 187 10.65 0.55 -4.06
N VAL A 188 11.36 -0.49 -4.48
CA VAL A 188 12.64 -0.36 -5.19
C VAL A 188 12.43 -0.81 -6.63
N VAL A 189 12.77 0.05 -7.57
CA VAL A 189 12.73 -0.25 -9.00
C VAL A 189 14.16 -0.25 -9.52
N LYS A 190 14.63 -1.40 -10.00
CA LYS A 190 15.98 -1.54 -10.59
C LYS A 190 15.88 -2.05 -12.02
N GLY A 191 16.33 -1.26 -12.98
CA GLY A 191 16.46 -1.67 -14.37
C GLY A 191 17.42 -0.78 -15.15
N PRO A 192 17.64 -1.04 -16.44
CA PRO A 192 18.68 -0.36 -17.23
C PRO A 192 18.52 1.16 -17.33
N LYS A 193 17.29 1.68 -17.14
CA LYS A 193 16.95 3.11 -17.25
C LYS A 193 16.34 3.70 -15.98
N LYS A 194 16.12 2.88 -14.95
CA LYS A 194 15.47 3.30 -13.71
C LYS A 194 16.19 2.69 -12.52
N ASN A 195 16.60 3.55 -11.60
CA ASN A 195 17.01 3.15 -10.27
C ASN A 195 16.30 4.08 -9.30
N GLN A 196 15.18 3.61 -8.76
CA GLN A 196 14.32 4.39 -7.88
C GLN A 196 14.10 3.65 -6.56
N ASP A 197 14.09 4.41 -5.48
CA ASP A 197 13.77 3.96 -4.14
C ASP A 197 12.73 4.90 -3.55
N ILE A 198 11.59 4.33 -3.18
CA ILE A 198 10.44 5.06 -2.68
C ILE A 198 10.11 4.49 -1.32
N VAL A 199 10.23 5.31 -0.27
CA VAL A 199 9.83 4.96 1.09
C VAL A 199 8.59 5.76 1.46
N ASN A 200 7.57 5.09 1.98
CA ASN A 200 6.35 5.72 2.44
C ASN A 200 6.17 5.41 3.93
N LEU A 201 5.87 6.43 4.72
CA LEU A 201 5.58 6.34 6.14
C LEU A 201 4.14 6.82 6.38
N TYR A 202 3.34 5.97 7.01
CA TYR A 202 1.93 6.21 7.26
C TYR A 202 1.68 6.23 8.77
N ARG A 203 1.13 7.34 9.25
CA ARG A 203 0.72 7.52 10.66
C ARG A 203 -0.75 7.86 10.72
N MET A 204 -1.44 7.41 11.77
CA MET A 204 -2.80 7.84 12.05
C MET A 204 -2.84 9.38 12.15
N GLU A 205 -3.82 10.00 11.47
CA GLU A 205 -4.23 11.36 11.81
C GLU A 205 -4.88 11.33 13.20
N GLY A 206 -4.39 12.19 14.10
CA GLY A 206 -4.89 12.31 15.47
C GLY A 206 -6.16 13.13 15.56
#